data_AF-A0A1F5G838-F1
#
_entry.id   AF-A0A1F5G838-F1
#
_cell.length_a   1.000
_cell.length_b   1.000
_cell.length_c   1.000
_cell.angle_alpha   90.00
_cell.angle_beta   90.00
_cell.angle_gamma   90.00
#
_symmetry.space_group_name_H-M   'P 1'
#
loop_
_entity.id
_entity.type
_entity.pdbx_description
1 polymer ?
#
loop_
_entity_poly.entity_id
_entity_poly.type
_entity_poly.pdbx_seq_one_letter_code
_entity_poly.pdbx_strand_id
1 'polypeptide(L)'
;MQVQSYRHYLDSLDKKTNTGPLGKILLFAGFVILMMVGITSGIIYYESKKEAPIRKQAAYLQNTSNILASQNQSIDEILSSFQVAGAKVQLVDSLKESSAAASGFFISLDDLERSLSKLESMEKNIQNTKLTLNSSIPPENLSGPNSDVITFFSNTQNSLGEIYTEQSFIRDVLYASGPSFYLPVLTDETIWKENNKDEIINYYKDVKTQTDESLKSLSKLTPPELYKSYFDTQITYVTLLVNVSDKILNILSQKDSTNPEEPTQLEKAYQQLIIAKKENEKLANTLLAEKTKIFDITRNLQKFEKIKTQQNLLLTNLQQKYESLPPTKIDKLPLPQKVLDFFTN
;
A
#
# COMPACT_ATOMS: atom_id res chain seq x y z
N MET A 1 -60.66 14.66 -73.14
CA MET A 1 -60.07 15.13 -71.86
C MET A 1 -58.54 15.02 -71.78
N GLN A 2 -57.87 14.01 -72.38
CA GLN A 2 -56.40 13.90 -72.31
C GLN A 2 -55.60 14.90 -73.18
N VAL A 3 -56.20 15.44 -74.25
CA VAL A 3 -55.50 16.40 -75.14
C VAL A 3 -55.34 17.79 -74.49
N GLN A 4 -56.27 18.20 -73.62
CA GLN A 4 -56.16 19.49 -72.92
C GLN A 4 -55.16 19.44 -71.75
N SER A 5 -55.03 18.30 -71.06
CA SER A 5 -54.01 18.12 -70.03
C SER A 5 -52.60 18.05 -70.61
N TYR A 6 -52.44 17.45 -71.79
CA TYR A 6 -51.15 17.39 -72.49
C TYR A 6 -50.73 18.78 -73.04
N ARG A 7 -51.70 19.56 -73.55
CA ARG A 7 -51.45 20.93 -74.02
C ARG A 7 -51.06 21.86 -72.87
N HIS A 8 -51.69 21.75 -71.70
CA HIS A 8 -51.28 22.52 -70.51
C HIS A 8 -49.93 22.10 -69.93
N TYR A 9 -49.58 20.80 -70.01
CA TYR A 9 -48.26 20.34 -69.60
C TYR A 9 -47.16 20.87 -70.55
N LEU A 10 -47.40 20.82 -71.86
CA LEU A 10 -46.50 21.41 -72.87
C LEU A 10 -46.39 22.93 -72.74
N ASP A 11 -47.50 23.66 -72.54
CA ASP A 11 -47.47 25.12 -72.30
C ASP A 11 -46.74 25.49 -70.99
N SER A 12 -46.73 24.60 -69.98
CA SER A 12 -45.98 24.81 -68.73
C SER A 12 -44.47 24.61 -68.91
N LEU A 13 -44.07 23.75 -69.86
CA LEU A 13 -42.68 23.50 -70.23
C LEU A 13 -42.14 24.54 -71.22
N ASP A 14 -42.99 25.08 -72.10
CA ASP A 14 -42.62 26.08 -73.11
C ASP A 14 -42.57 27.51 -72.53
N LYS A 15 -43.08 27.71 -71.31
CA LYS A 15 -42.75 28.89 -70.49
C LYS A 15 -41.28 28.83 -70.12
N LYS A 16 -40.44 29.46 -70.94
CA LYS A 16 -39.10 29.94 -70.55
C LYS A 16 -39.30 30.66 -69.21
N THR A 17 -38.88 30.04 -68.12
CA THR A 17 -38.84 30.67 -66.79
C THR A 17 -37.78 31.76 -66.87
N ASN A 18 -38.19 32.91 -67.39
CA ASN A 18 -37.37 34.09 -67.43
C ASN A 18 -37.37 34.65 -66.01
N THR A 19 -36.64 33.96 -65.12
CA THR A 19 -36.32 34.48 -63.81
C THR A 19 -35.61 35.81 -64.07
N GLY A 20 -36.31 36.91 -63.79
CA GLY A 20 -35.73 38.24 -63.87
C GLY A 20 -34.44 38.30 -63.03
N PRO A 21 -33.60 39.33 -63.20
CA PRO A 21 -32.32 39.44 -62.51
C PRO A 21 -32.42 39.19 -60.99
N LEU A 22 -33.50 39.64 -60.33
CA LEU A 22 -33.82 39.35 -58.93
C LEU A 22 -34.04 37.86 -58.61
N GLY A 23 -34.73 37.11 -59.47
CA GLY A 23 -34.96 35.67 -59.28
C GLY A 23 -33.68 34.85 -59.42
N LYS A 24 -32.76 35.26 -60.30
CA LYS A 24 -31.42 34.65 -60.43
C LYS A 24 -30.54 34.95 -59.21
N ILE A 25 -30.60 36.17 -58.67
CA ILE A 25 -29.88 36.55 -57.44
C ILE A 25 -30.40 35.75 -56.24
N LEU A 26 -31.72 35.60 -56.09
CA LEU A 26 -32.31 34.80 -55.00
C LEU A 26 -31.95 33.32 -55.09
N LEU A 27 -31.97 32.74 -56.30
CA LEU A 27 -31.54 31.36 -56.52
C LEU A 27 -30.04 31.16 -56.21
N PHE A 28 -29.20 32.11 -56.61
CA PHE A 28 -27.77 32.08 -56.29
C PHE A 28 -27.52 32.23 -54.77
N ALA A 29 -28.21 33.15 -54.11
CA ALA A 29 -28.14 33.30 -52.65
C ALA A 29 -28.60 32.03 -51.92
N GLY A 30 -29.70 31.41 -52.36
CA GLY A 30 -30.19 30.13 -51.84
C GLY A 30 -29.18 28.99 -52.04
N PHE A 31 -28.54 28.93 -53.22
CA PHE A 31 -27.47 27.97 -53.51
C PHE A 31 -26.24 28.17 -52.61
N VAL A 32 -25.80 29.41 -52.39
CA VAL A 32 -24.68 29.74 -51.49
C VAL A 32 -25.00 29.38 -50.05
N ILE A 33 -26.23 29.64 -49.57
CA ILE A 33 -26.68 29.25 -48.23
C ILE A 33 -26.68 27.73 -48.08
N LEU A 34 -27.22 26.99 -49.05
CA LEU A 34 -27.19 25.52 -49.04
C LEU A 34 -25.76 24.97 -49.05
N MET A 35 -24.86 25.58 -49.82
CA MET A 35 -23.45 25.20 -49.84
C MET A 35 -22.78 25.46 -48.47
N MET A 36 -23.04 26.61 -47.85
CA MET A 36 -22.56 26.94 -46.50
C MET A 36 -23.09 25.98 -45.44
N VAL A 37 -24.38 25.60 -45.51
CA VAL A 37 -24.99 24.60 -44.61
C VAL A 37 -24.37 23.21 -44.84
N GLY A 38 -24.09 22.83 -46.09
CA GLY A 38 -23.40 21.57 -46.42
C GLY A 38 -21.96 21.52 -45.89
N ILE A 39 -21.20 22.61 -46.05
CA ILE A 39 -19.83 22.70 -45.55
C ILE A 39 -19.80 22.66 -44.02
N THR A 40 -20.63 23.47 -43.35
CA THR A 40 -20.70 23.50 -41.87
C THR A 40 -21.18 22.18 -41.28
N SER A 41 -22.19 21.54 -41.87
CA SER A 41 -22.64 20.21 -41.43
C SER A 41 -21.58 19.13 -41.64
N GLY A 42 -20.81 19.18 -42.74
CA GLY A 42 -19.67 18.31 -42.98
C GLY A 42 -18.55 18.49 -41.94
N ILE A 43 -18.24 19.73 -41.58
CA ILE A 43 -17.25 20.05 -40.52
C ILE A 43 -17.74 19.52 -39.16
N ILE A 44 -18.98 19.83 -38.76
CA ILE A 44 -19.56 19.37 -37.49
C ILE A 44 -19.60 17.83 -37.43
N TYR A 45 -19.97 17.18 -38.53
CA TYR A 45 -19.96 15.72 -38.61
C TYR A 45 -18.55 15.16 -38.45
N TYR A 46 -17.56 15.74 -39.14
CA TYR A 46 -16.16 15.30 -39.04
C TYR A 46 -15.59 15.48 -37.63
N GLU A 47 -15.81 16.64 -37.01
CA GLU A 47 -15.40 16.91 -35.63
C GLU A 47 -16.09 15.96 -34.64
N SER A 48 -17.41 15.78 -34.76
CA SER A 48 -18.19 14.97 -33.83
C SER A 48 -17.94 13.47 -33.96
N LYS A 49 -17.79 12.95 -35.18
CA LYS A 49 -17.70 11.51 -35.45
C LYS A 49 -16.28 10.99 -35.67
N LYS A 50 -15.33 11.85 -36.01
CA LYS A 50 -13.93 11.43 -36.21
C LYS A 50 -12.99 11.98 -35.16
N GLU A 51 -12.96 13.30 -34.91
CA GLU A 51 -11.96 13.86 -33.99
C GLU A 51 -12.32 13.72 -32.51
N ALA A 52 -13.55 14.07 -32.12
CA ALA A 52 -13.97 14.05 -30.72
C ALA A 52 -13.81 12.67 -30.05
N PRO A 53 -14.10 11.52 -30.71
CA PRO A 53 -13.82 10.21 -30.14
C PRO A 53 -12.33 9.95 -29.93
N ILE A 54 -11.46 10.34 -30.87
CA ILE A 54 -10.00 10.18 -30.75
C ILE A 54 -9.48 11.02 -29.59
N ARG A 55 -9.91 12.28 -29.47
CA ARG A 55 -9.51 13.15 -28.35
C ARG A 55 -9.96 12.60 -27.00
N LYS A 56 -11.19 12.07 -26.92
CA LYS A 56 -11.67 11.41 -25.71
C LYS A 56 -10.84 10.18 -25.35
N GLN A 57 -10.45 9.37 -26.34
CA GLN A 57 -9.55 8.24 -26.12
C GLN A 57 -8.16 8.69 -25.65
N ALA A 58 -7.58 9.70 -26.29
CA ALA A 58 -6.28 10.27 -25.91
C ALA A 58 -6.30 10.81 -24.47
N ALA A 59 -7.31 11.61 -24.12
CA ALA A 59 -7.47 12.16 -22.78
C ALA A 59 -7.66 11.06 -21.73
N TYR A 60 -8.46 10.03 -22.04
CA TYR A 60 -8.67 8.89 -21.16
C TYR A 60 -7.37 8.10 -20.92
N LEU A 61 -6.64 7.77 -21.99
CA LEU A 61 -5.37 7.04 -21.92
C LEU A 61 -4.33 7.83 -21.13
N GLN A 62 -4.18 9.14 -21.41
CA GLN A 62 -3.24 9.99 -20.68
C GLN A 62 -3.59 10.07 -19.19
N ASN A 63 -4.86 10.27 -18.85
CA ASN A 63 -5.30 10.34 -17.46
C ASN A 63 -5.04 9.01 -16.72
N THR A 64 -5.39 7.89 -17.36
CA THR A 64 -5.19 6.55 -16.77
C THR A 64 -3.69 6.24 -16.58
N SER A 65 -2.85 6.60 -17.55
CA SER A 65 -1.39 6.46 -17.45
C SER A 65 -0.81 7.33 -16.32
N ASN A 66 -1.26 8.58 -16.20
CA ASN A 66 -0.81 9.49 -15.13
C ASN A 66 -1.20 8.93 -13.74
N ILE A 67 -2.43 8.43 -13.61
CA ILE A 67 -2.92 7.79 -12.38
C ILE A 67 -2.02 6.59 -12.02
N LEU A 68 -1.74 5.70 -12.97
CA LEU A 68 -0.85 4.56 -12.75
C LEU A 68 0.58 5.00 -12.38
N ALA A 69 1.13 6.02 -13.05
CA ALA A 69 2.48 6.50 -12.76
C ALA A 69 2.60 7.11 -11.35
N SER A 70 1.60 7.89 -10.90
CA SER A 70 1.57 8.47 -9.55
C SER A 70 1.58 7.40 -8.45
N GLN A 71 0.96 6.26 -8.71
CA GLN A 71 0.95 5.12 -7.78
C GLN A 71 2.30 4.40 -7.72
N ASN A 72 3.10 4.41 -8.79
CA ASN A 72 4.45 3.85 -8.77
C ASN A 72 5.34 4.60 -7.77
N GLN A 73 5.23 5.93 -7.71
CA GLN A 73 5.96 6.73 -6.72
C GLN A 73 5.57 6.34 -5.28
N SER A 74 4.28 6.12 -5.02
CA SER A 74 3.79 5.71 -3.70
C SER A 74 4.31 4.30 -3.31
N ILE A 75 4.38 3.38 -4.27
CA ILE A 75 4.96 2.04 -4.09
C ILE A 75 6.46 2.13 -3.77
N ASP A 76 7.20 2.95 -4.52
CA ASP A 76 8.64 3.13 -4.34
C ASP A 76 8.97 3.74 -2.95
N GLU A 77 8.12 4.63 -2.43
CA GLU A 77 8.27 5.19 -1.07
C GLU A 77 8.06 4.18 0.06
N ILE A 78 7.15 3.22 -0.13
CA ILE A 78 6.92 2.11 0.81
C ILE A 78 8.07 1.12 0.73
N LEU A 79 8.46 0.74 -0.49
CA LEU A 79 9.62 -0.10 -0.76
C LEU A 79 10.88 0.43 -0.08
N SER A 80 11.16 1.72 -0.23
CA SER A 80 12.30 2.37 0.44
C SER A 80 12.24 2.21 1.97
N SER A 81 11.04 2.29 2.56
CA SER A 81 10.86 2.11 4.01
C SER A 81 11.17 0.69 4.45
N PHE A 82 10.70 -0.31 3.69
CA PHE A 82 11.01 -1.72 3.94
C PHE A 82 12.48 -2.06 3.68
N GLN A 83 13.12 -1.46 2.67
CA GLN A 83 14.54 -1.63 2.39
C GLN A 83 15.41 -1.06 3.51
N VAL A 84 15.07 0.12 4.04
CA VAL A 84 15.77 0.71 5.19
C VAL A 84 15.59 -0.16 6.43
N ALA A 85 14.36 -0.60 6.72
CA ALA A 85 14.09 -1.53 7.81
C ALA A 85 14.88 -2.85 7.64
N GLY A 86 14.98 -3.36 6.41
CA GLY A 86 15.69 -4.59 6.12
C GLY A 86 17.21 -4.50 6.12
N ALA A 87 17.78 -3.38 5.67
CA ALA A 87 19.21 -3.12 5.78
C ALA A 87 19.67 -3.06 7.24
N LYS A 88 18.84 -2.49 8.14
CA LYS A 88 19.07 -2.54 9.59
C LYS A 88 19.13 -3.99 10.10
N VAL A 89 18.28 -4.89 9.59
CA VAL A 89 18.27 -6.31 9.95
C VAL A 89 19.52 -7.06 9.43
N GLN A 90 19.91 -6.85 8.17
CA GLN A 90 21.06 -7.54 7.54
C GLN A 90 22.42 -7.12 8.12
N LEU A 91 22.58 -5.83 8.47
CA LEU A 91 23.80 -5.35 9.15
C LEU A 91 24.04 -6.06 10.48
N VAL A 92 23.00 -6.53 11.15
CA VAL A 92 23.15 -7.20 12.45
C VAL A 92 23.39 -8.71 12.30
N ASP A 93 22.79 -9.39 11.32
CA ASP A 93 23.11 -10.80 11.02
C ASP A 93 24.56 -11.00 10.55
N SER A 94 25.16 -9.95 9.97
CA SER A 94 26.58 -9.94 9.61
C SER A 94 27.51 -9.60 10.77
N LEU A 95 27.04 -8.89 11.80
CA LEU A 95 27.79 -8.54 13.02
C LEU A 95 27.66 -9.61 14.12
N LYS A 96 27.69 -10.90 13.75
CA LYS A 96 27.52 -12.11 14.61
C LYS A 96 28.42 -12.25 15.87
N GLU A 97 29.07 -11.19 16.33
CA GLU A 97 29.99 -11.20 17.47
C GLU A 97 29.38 -10.48 18.69
N SER A 98 28.81 -11.29 19.58
CA SER A 98 28.95 -11.20 21.04
C SER A 98 29.04 -9.79 21.66
N SER A 99 27.92 -9.07 21.78
CA SER A 99 27.76 -8.11 22.88
C SER A 99 26.29 -7.81 23.14
N ALA A 100 26.00 -7.15 24.26
CA ALA A 100 24.70 -6.55 24.58
C ALA A 100 24.14 -5.65 23.45
N ALA A 101 24.93 -5.32 22.42
CA ALA A 101 24.48 -4.66 21.19
C ALA A 101 23.54 -5.51 20.31
N ALA A 102 23.37 -6.81 20.58
CA ALA A 102 22.30 -7.62 19.98
C ALA A 102 20.88 -7.14 20.40
N SER A 103 20.78 -6.26 21.39
CA SER A 103 19.57 -5.48 21.71
C SER A 103 19.13 -4.53 20.58
N GLY A 104 20.00 -4.25 19.59
CA GLY A 104 19.75 -3.38 18.44
C GLY A 104 18.95 -3.99 17.29
N PHE A 105 18.33 -5.16 17.47
CA PHE A 105 17.59 -5.89 16.42
C PHE A 105 16.23 -5.26 16.02
N PHE A 106 16.08 -3.94 16.12
CA PHE A 106 14.78 -3.28 16.09
C PHE A 106 14.45 -2.70 14.72
N ILE A 107 13.47 -3.31 14.07
CA ILE A 107 12.38 -2.49 13.54
C ILE A 107 11.77 -1.85 14.78
N SER A 108 12.13 -0.58 15.02
CA SER A 108 11.56 0.16 16.14
C SER A 108 10.04 0.19 15.97
N LEU A 109 9.32 0.27 17.09
CA LEU A 109 7.88 0.51 17.05
C LEU A 109 7.58 1.69 16.10
N ASP A 110 8.41 2.73 16.13
CA ASP A 110 8.36 3.88 15.23
C ASP A 110 8.54 3.52 13.74
N ASP A 111 9.51 2.65 13.39
CA ASP A 111 9.70 2.18 12.00
C ASP A 111 8.47 1.37 11.52
N LEU A 112 7.89 0.58 12.43
CA LEU A 112 6.70 -0.22 12.16
C LEU A 112 5.46 0.66 11.97
N GLU A 113 5.25 1.64 12.86
CA GLU A 113 4.18 2.61 12.78
C GLU A 113 4.30 3.49 11.53
N ARG A 114 5.50 3.92 11.19
CA ARG A 114 5.76 4.66 9.95
C ARG A 114 5.42 3.81 8.72
N SER A 115 5.76 2.54 8.73
CA SER A 115 5.45 1.61 7.64
C SER A 115 3.93 1.36 7.54
N LEU A 116 3.25 1.14 8.66
CA LEU A 116 1.81 0.98 8.74
C LEU A 116 1.05 2.23 8.26
N SER A 117 1.46 3.42 8.71
CA SER A 117 0.86 4.69 8.27
C SER A 117 0.99 4.91 6.76
N LYS A 118 2.14 4.54 6.16
CA LYS A 118 2.32 4.59 4.70
C LYS A 118 1.44 3.57 3.97
N LEU A 119 1.29 2.37 4.50
CA LEU A 119 0.41 1.34 3.94
C LEU A 119 -1.06 1.81 3.96
N GLU A 120 -1.54 2.36 5.08
CA GLU A 120 -2.90 2.91 5.22
C GLU A 120 -3.15 4.06 4.23
N SER A 121 -2.20 4.99 4.12
CA SER A 121 -2.30 6.10 3.17
C SER A 121 -2.39 5.59 1.74
N MET A 122 -1.62 4.56 1.40
CA MET A 122 -1.65 3.98 0.06
C MET A 122 -2.95 3.22 -0.21
N GLU A 123 -3.46 2.45 0.74
CA GLU A 123 -4.74 1.77 0.60
C GLU A 123 -5.86 2.76 0.31
N LYS A 124 -5.91 3.86 1.08
CA LYS A 124 -6.86 4.95 0.84
C LYS A 124 -6.70 5.58 -0.54
N ASN A 125 -5.47 5.79 -0.99
CA ASN A 125 -5.20 6.31 -2.33
C ASN A 125 -5.67 5.35 -3.41
N ILE A 126 -5.39 4.05 -3.30
CA ILE A 126 -5.88 3.01 -4.24
C ILE A 126 -7.41 2.99 -4.27
N GLN A 127 -8.06 3.05 -3.10
CA GLN A 127 -9.51 3.06 -3.01
C GLN A 127 -10.11 4.27 -3.74
N ASN A 128 -9.56 5.45 -3.50
CA ASN A 128 -9.97 6.68 -4.19
C ASN A 128 -9.75 6.57 -5.70
N THR A 129 -8.59 6.08 -6.13
CA THR A 129 -8.28 5.85 -7.55
C THR A 129 -9.29 4.89 -8.21
N LYS A 130 -9.64 3.79 -7.54
CA LYS A 130 -10.64 2.84 -8.04
C LYS A 130 -12.01 3.49 -8.18
N LEU A 131 -12.41 4.33 -7.22
CA LEU A 131 -13.66 5.09 -7.30
C LEU A 131 -13.67 6.02 -8.52
N THR A 132 -12.59 6.77 -8.75
CA THR A 132 -12.44 7.65 -9.92
C THR A 132 -12.50 6.88 -11.24
N LEU A 133 -11.81 5.73 -11.34
CA LEU A 133 -11.81 4.89 -12.53
C LEU A 133 -13.19 4.27 -12.79
N ASN A 134 -13.89 3.83 -11.75
CA ASN A 134 -15.24 3.28 -11.87
C ASN A 134 -16.29 4.34 -12.21
N SER A 135 -16.11 5.60 -11.77
CA SER A 135 -16.98 6.70 -12.17
C SER A 135 -16.72 7.20 -13.60
N SER A 136 -15.53 6.93 -14.14
CA SER A 136 -15.21 7.29 -15.52
C SER A 136 -15.83 6.29 -16.50
N ILE A 137 -16.58 6.79 -17.49
CA ILE A 137 -17.10 5.94 -18.57
C ILE A 137 -15.98 5.77 -19.61
N PRO A 138 -15.35 4.58 -19.73
CA PRO A 138 -14.30 4.38 -20.72
C PRO A 138 -14.90 4.45 -22.13
N PRO A 139 -14.15 4.97 -23.12
CA PRO A 139 -14.48 4.74 -24.52
C PRO A 139 -14.63 3.24 -24.81
N GLU A 140 -15.53 2.85 -25.71
CA GLU A 140 -15.92 1.45 -25.95
C GLU A 140 -14.73 0.51 -26.22
N ASN A 141 -13.74 0.98 -26.99
CA ASN A 141 -12.52 0.23 -27.31
C ASN A 141 -11.48 0.20 -26.16
N LEU A 142 -11.73 0.90 -25.06
CA LEU A 142 -10.87 1.01 -23.87
C LEU A 142 -11.50 0.37 -22.62
N SER A 143 -12.69 -0.23 -22.72
CA SER A 143 -13.33 -0.97 -21.62
C SER A 143 -12.48 -2.12 -21.09
N GLY A 144 -11.82 -2.88 -21.97
CA GLY A 144 -10.88 -3.94 -21.59
C GLY A 144 -9.68 -3.42 -20.79
N PRO A 145 -8.89 -2.48 -21.35
CA PRO A 145 -7.80 -1.82 -20.62
C PRO A 145 -8.21 -1.21 -19.28
N ASN A 146 -9.41 -0.61 -19.19
CA ASN A 146 -9.93 -0.12 -17.91
C ASN A 146 -10.10 -1.25 -16.88
N SER A 147 -10.69 -2.38 -17.30
CA SER A 147 -10.86 -3.56 -16.46
C SER A 147 -9.51 -4.11 -15.97
N ASP A 148 -8.49 -4.12 -16.83
CA ASP A 148 -7.14 -4.56 -16.46
C ASP A 148 -6.52 -3.67 -15.37
N VAL A 149 -6.69 -2.35 -15.50
CA VAL A 149 -6.22 -1.37 -14.51
C VAL A 149 -6.96 -1.50 -13.18
N ILE A 150 -8.29 -1.65 -13.21
CA ILE A 150 -9.10 -1.86 -11.99
C ILE A 150 -8.71 -3.18 -11.29
N THR A 151 -8.44 -4.23 -12.07
CA THR A 151 -7.98 -5.52 -11.56
C THR A 151 -6.61 -5.39 -10.90
N PHE A 152 -5.67 -4.67 -11.54
CA PHE A 152 -4.37 -4.37 -10.95
C PHE A 152 -4.48 -3.65 -9.62
N PHE A 153 -5.32 -2.61 -9.51
CA PHE A 153 -5.52 -1.90 -8.25
C PHE A 153 -6.13 -2.80 -7.18
N SER A 154 -7.02 -3.72 -7.53
CA SER A 154 -7.60 -4.68 -6.59
C SER A 154 -6.57 -5.70 -6.10
N ASN A 155 -5.72 -6.22 -6.99
CA ASN A 155 -4.64 -7.14 -6.61
C ASN A 155 -3.57 -6.46 -5.75
N THR A 156 -3.26 -5.19 -6.06
CA THR A 156 -2.35 -4.36 -5.28
C THR A 156 -2.92 -4.13 -3.88
N GLN A 157 -4.20 -3.76 -3.78
CA GLN A 157 -4.89 -3.58 -2.49
C GLN A 157 -4.82 -4.84 -1.63
N ASN A 158 -5.13 -6.02 -2.20
CA ASN A 158 -5.05 -7.29 -1.47
C ASN A 158 -3.63 -7.57 -0.95
N SER A 159 -2.62 -7.36 -1.81
CA SER A 159 -1.22 -7.59 -1.44
C SER A 159 -0.76 -6.65 -0.32
N LEU A 160 -1.18 -5.38 -0.36
CA LEU A 160 -0.88 -4.42 0.70
C LEU A 160 -1.64 -4.73 2.00
N GLY A 161 -2.90 -5.18 1.90
CA GLY A 161 -3.70 -5.59 3.05
C GLY A 161 -3.11 -6.79 3.80
N GLU A 162 -2.53 -7.75 3.07
CA GLU A 162 -1.75 -8.84 3.68
C GLU A 162 -0.54 -8.30 4.46
N ILE A 163 0.28 -7.45 3.81
CA ILE A 163 1.46 -6.85 4.46
C ILE A 163 1.05 -6.00 5.67
N TYR A 164 -0.05 -5.24 5.57
CA TYR A 164 -0.57 -4.43 6.67
C TYR A 164 -1.01 -5.30 7.85
N THR A 165 -1.75 -6.37 7.60
CA THR A 165 -2.21 -7.31 8.63
C THR A 165 -1.02 -7.96 9.35
N GLU A 166 -0.02 -8.39 8.56
CA GLU A 166 1.23 -8.96 9.05
C GLU A 166 1.98 -7.97 9.96
N GLN A 167 2.22 -6.74 9.51
CA GLN A 167 2.93 -5.72 10.30
C GLN A 167 2.13 -5.25 11.52
N SER A 168 0.80 -5.16 11.40
CA SER A 168 -0.09 -4.74 12.49
C SER A 168 -0.07 -5.74 13.64
N PHE A 169 -0.09 -7.05 13.32
CA PHE A 169 -0.01 -8.07 14.36
C PHE A 169 1.31 -7.98 15.14
N ILE A 170 2.43 -7.72 14.45
CA ILE A 170 3.72 -7.55 15.11
C ILE A 170 3.71 -6.32 16.03
N ARG A 171 3.11 -5.21 15.59
CA ARG A 171 2.95 -4.00 16.39
C ARG A 171 2.17 -4.31 17.67
N ASP A 172 1.09 -5.05 17.54
CA ASP A 172 0.23 -5.42 18.66
C ASP A 172 0.98 -6.33 19.65
N VAL A 173 1.81 -7.25 19.17
CA VAL A 173 2.70 -8.07 20.03
C VAL A 173 3.73 -7.22 20.75
N LEU A 174 4.37 -6.25 20.08
CA LEU A 174 5.34 -5.35 20.71
C LEU A 174 4.68 -4.48 21.78
N TYR A 175 3.49 -3.93 21.49
CA TYR A 175 2.71 -3.16 22.45
C TYR A 175 2.30 -4.01 23.65
N ALA A 176 1.80 -5.22 23.41
CA ALA A 176 1.37 -6.13 24.48
C ALA A 176 2.55 -6.65 25.31
N SER A 177 3.75 -6.77 24.73
CA SER A 177 4.96 -7.17 25.45
C SER A 177 5.49 -6.05 26.36
N GLY A 178 5.20 -4.78 26.05
CA GLY A 178 5.67 -3.63 26.81
C GLY A 178 7.15 -3.30 26.56
N PRO A 179 7.60 -2.08 26.92
CA PRO A 179 8.91 -1.56 26.54
C PRO A 179 10.10 -2.37 27.09
N SER A 180 9.90 -3.01 28.24
CA SER A 180 10.93 -3.76 28.95
C SER A 180 11.13 -5.19 28.45
N PHE A 181 10.10 -5.81 27.84
CA PHE A 181 10.08 -7.26 27.56
C PHE A 181 9.86 -7.63 26.10
N TYR A 182 9.70 -6.66 25.22
CA TYR A 182 9.86 -6.95 23.81
C TYR A 182 11.32 -7.29 23.46
N LEU A 183 12.28 -6.95 24.33
CA LEU A 183 13.69 -7.30 24.24
C LEU A 183 13.98 -8.57 25.06
N PRO A 184 14.79 -9.53 24.56
CA PRO A 184 15.15 -10.74 25.28
C PRO A 184 16.22 -10.51 26.38
N VAL A 185 15.98 -9.56 27.29
CA VAL A 185 16.87 -9.21 28.41
C VAL A 185 16.30 -9.77 29.70
N LEU A 186 17.07 -10.58 30.42
CA LEU A 186 16.58 -11.24 31.64
C LEU A 186 16.69 -10.35 32.89
N THR A 187 17.67 -9.45 32.94
CA THR A 187 17.93 -8.55 34.06
C THR A 187 18.76 -7.35 33.62
N ASP A 188 18.66 -6.24 34.34
CA ASP A 188 19.74 -5.27 34.43
C ASP A 188 20.90 -5.90 35.24
N GLU A 189 22.12 -5.89 34.71
CA GLU A 189 23.29 -6.43 35.41
C GLU A 189 23.82 -5.48 36.49
N THR A 190 23.49 -4.20 36.42
CA THR A 190 24.03 -3.17 37.33
C THR A 190 23.55 -3.38 38.76
N ILE A 191 22.27 -3.73 38.95
CA ILE A 191 21.68 -4.01 40.27
C ILE A 191 22.41 -5.13 41.04
N TRP A 192 23.03 -6.07 40.31
CA TRP A 192 23.76 -7.19 40.90
C TRP A 192 25.19 -6.82 41.29
N LYS A 193 25.77 -5.78 40.68
CA LYS A 193 27.13 -5.30 40.99
C LYS A 193 27.18 -4.56 42.33
N GLU A 194 26.10 -3.87 42.67
CA GLU A 194 26.00 -3.08 43.90
C GLU A 194 25.72 -3.95 45.14
N ASN A 195 25.35 -5.22 44.93
CA ASN A 195 25.11 -6.24 45.96
C ASN A 195 24.07 -5.82 47.02
N ASN A 196 23.19 -4.88 46.67
CA ASN A 196 22.15 -4.34 47.53
C ASN A 196 20.88 -5.21 47.45
N LYS A 197 20.65 -6.01 48.49
CA LYS A 197 19.53 -6.95 48.54
C LYS A 197 18.17 -6.29 48.37
N ASP A 198 17.93 -5.15 49.00
CA ASP A 198 16.62 -4.48 48.96
C ASP A 198 16.33 -3.89 47.58
N GLU A 199 17.36 -3.38 46.91
CA GLU A 199 17.28 -2.88 45.54
C GLU A 199 16.98 -4.01 44.53
N ILE A 200 17.67 -5.15 44.66
CA ILE A 200 17.41 -6.33 43.84
C ILE A 200 15.97 -6.82 44.05
N ILE A 201 15.49 -6.86 45.31
CA ILE A 201 14.09 -7.24 45.61
C ILE A 201 13.11 -6.28 44.95
N ASN A 202 13.32 -4.98 45.05
CA ASN A 202 12.42 -3.99 44.45
C ASN A 202 12.41 -4.10 42.92
N TYR A 203 13.58 -4.25 42.30
CA TYR A 203 13.70 -4.49 40.86
C TYR A 203 12.88 -5.71 40.41
N TYR A 204 13.05 -6.87 41.05
CA TYR A 204 12.32 -8.08 40.63
C TYR A 204 10.83 -8.06 40.97
N LYS A 205 10.40 -7.28 41.96
CA LYS A 205 8.97 -7.00 42.18
C LYS A 205 8.38 -6.21 41.00
N ASP A 206 9.06 -5.15 40.59
CA ASP A 206 8.62 -4.31 39.47
C ASP A 206 8.62 -5.10 38.15
N VAL A 207 9.68 -5.86 37.89
CA VAL A 207 9.76 -6.77 36.73
C VAL A 207 8.61 -7.75 36.74
N LYS A 208 8.34 -8.42 37.86
CA LYS A 208 7.23 -9.38 37.98
C LYS A 208 5.90 -8.71 37.65
N THR A 209 5.59 -7.56 38.26
CA THR A 209 4.33 -6.85 38.03
C THR A 209 4.16 -6.48 36.56
N GLN A 210 5.17 -5.89 35.93
CA GLN A 210 5.09 -5.52 34.52
C GLN A 210 5.00 -6.77 33.62
N THR A 211 5.72 -7.85 33.95
CA THR A 211 5.70 -9.10 33.15
C THR A 211 4.34 -9.80 33.24
N ASP A 212 3.71 -9.82 34.42
CA ASP A 212 2.35 -10.34 34.62
C ASP A 212 1.32 -9.54 33.77
N GLU A 213 1.48 -8.22 33.70
CA GLU A 213 0.66 -7.36 32.84
C GLU A 213 0.88 -7.64 31.35
N SER A 214 2.13 -7.86 30.94
CA SER A 214 2.48 -8.22 29.56
C SER A 214 1.90 -9.58 29.17
N LEU A 215 1.98 -10.62 30.02
CA LEU A 215 1.33 -11.92 29.77
C LEU A 215 -0.19 -11.77 29.64
N LYS A 216 -0.80 -10.98 30.52
CA LYS A 216 -2.24 -10.70 30.46
C LYS A 216 -2.62 -9.97 29.18
N SER A 217 -1.76 -9.10 28.66
CA SER A 217 -2.00 -8.39 27.41
C SER A 217 -1.79 -9.29 26.19
N LEU A 218 -0.70 -10.07 26.17
CA LEU A 218 -0.40 -11.02 25.11
C LEU A 218 -1.47 -12.10 25.00
N SER A 219 -2.02 -12.61 26.11
CA SER A 219 -3.08 -13.63 26.10
C SER A 219 -4.39 -13.20 25.42
N LYS A 220 -4.58 -11.89 25.19
CA LYS A 220 -5.74 -11.36 24.45
C LYS A 220 -5.52 -11.37 22.93
N LEU A 221 -4.29 -11.54 22.48
CA LEU A 221 -3.95 -11.58 21.06
C LEU A 221 -4.21 -12.98 20.52
N THR A 222 -4.73 -13.05 19.29
CA THR A 222 -4.87 -14.30 18.54
C THR A 222 -3.85 -14.29 17.41
N PRO A 223 -2.79 -15.11 17.46
CA PRO A 223 -1.77 -15.10 16.42
C PRO A 223 -2.32 -15.68 15.10
N PRO A 224 -2.08 -15.02 13.96
CA PRO A 224 -2.21 -15.66 12.66
C PRO A 224 -1.27 -16.87 12.56
N GLU A 225 -1.64 -17.88 11.77
CA GLU A 225 -0.90 -19.15 11.69
C GLU A 225 0.60 -18.97 11.42
N LEU A 226 0.94 -18.04 10.51
CA LEU A 226 2.33 -17.71 10.18
C LEU A 226 3.14 -17.19 11.38
N TYR A 227 2.50 -16.53 12.34
CA TYR A 227 3.13 -15.90 13.50
C TYR A 227 3.07 -16.74 14.77
N LYS A 228 2.35 -17.86 14.74
CA LYS A 228 2.10 -18.70 15.92
C LYS A 228 3.39 -19.11 16.63
N SER A 229 4.37 -19.61 15.87
CA SER A 229 5.67 -20.03 16.41
C SER A 229 6.44 -18.89 17.08
N TYR A 230 6.49 -17.71 16.44
CA TYR A 230 7.09 -16.51 17.03
C TYR A 230 6.36 -16.09 18.31
N PHE A 231 5.02 -16.04 18.27
CA PHE A 231 4.18 -15.65 19.40
C PHE A 231 4.34 -16.61 20.58
N ASP A 232 4.33 -17.92 20.35
CA ASP A 232 4.52 -18.95 21.37
C ASP A 232 5.91 -18.84 22.02
N THR A 233 6.93 -18.55 21.22
CA THR A 233 8.30 -18.31 21.73
C THR A 233 8.34 -17.04 22.58
N GLN A 234 7.65 -15.96 22.17
CA GLN A 234 7.56 -14.73 22.94
C GLN A 234 6.85 -14.96 24.28
N ILE A 235 5.73 -15.70 24.29
CA ILE A 235 5.04 -16.12 25.52
C ILE A 235 5.98 -16.90 26.43
N THR A 236 6.76 -17.84 25.86
CA THR A 236 7.72 -18.64 26.63
C THR A 236 8.80 -17.78 27.28
N TYR A 237 9.31 -16.79 26.55
CA TYR A 237 10.28 -15.82 27.08
C TYR A 237 9.70 -14.97 28.21
N VAL A 238 8.50 -14.41 28.03
CA VAL A 238 7.84 -13.63 29.08
C VAL A 238 7.50 -14.50 30.30
N THR A 239 7.16 -15.77 30.09
CA THR A 239 6.96 -16.75 31.18
C THR A 239 8.25 -17.04 31.95
N LEU A 240 9.39 -17.13 31.25
CA LEU A 240 10.70 -17.27 31.90
C LEU A 240 10.99 -16.10 32.85
N LEU A 241 10.69 -14.87 32.43
CA LEU A 241 10.87 -13.67 33.26
C LEU A 241 10.06 -13.72 34.56
N VAL A 242 8.79 -14.14 34.50
CA VAL A 242 7.95 -14.34 35.70
C VAL A 242 8.58 -15.38 36.61
N ASN A 243 8.90 -16.55 36.06
CA ASN A 243 9.44 -17.67 36.84
C ASN A 243 10.77 -17.32 37.53
N VAL A 244 11.63 -16.55 36.86
CA VAL A 244 12.90 -16.09 37.42
C VAL A 244 12.66 -15.08 38.53
N SER A 245 11.78 -14.12 38.31
CA SER A 245 11.41 -13.12 39.30
C SER A 245 10.84 -13.77 40.56
N ASP A 246 9.92 -14.72 40.40
CA ASP A 246 9.34 -15.47 41.53
C ASP A 246 10.39 -16.25 42.32
N LYS A 247 11.28 -16.96 41.62
CA LYS A 247 12.36 -17.73 42.27
C LYS A 247 13.32 -16.82 43.04
N ILE A 248 13.73 -15.71 42.44
CA ILE A 248 14.66 -14.75 43.07
C ILE A 248 14.00 -14.10 44.29
N LEU A 249 12.77 -13.61 44.16
CA LEU A 249 12.03 -13.01 45.27
C LEU A 249 11.82 -14.01 46.42
N ASN A 250 11.49 -15.26 46.11
CA ASN A 250 11.33 -16.31 47.12
C ASN A 250 12.65 -16.57 47.87
N ILE A 251 13.76 -16.76 47.14
CA ILE A 251 15.09 -16.98 47.74
C ILE A 251 15.49 -15.80 48.63
N LEU A 252 15.36 -14.57 48.12
CA LEU A 252 15.75 -13.37 48.85
C LEU A 252 14.83 -13.07 50.04
N SER A 253 13.59 -13.56 50.06
CA SER A 253 12.69 -13.42 51.21
C SER A 253 13.10 -14.29 52.42
N GLN A 254 13.95 -15.29 52.19
CA GLN A 254 14.43 -16.18 53.24
C GLN A 254 15.59 -15.53 54.03
N LYS A 255 15.77 -15.98 55.27
CA LYS A 255 16.95 -15.61 56.07
C LYS A 255 18.17 -16.38 55.59
N ASP A 256 19.35 -15.78 55.71
CA ASP A 256 20.60 -16.49 55.47
C ASP A 256 20.77 -17.63 56.48
N SER A 257 21.50 -18.66 56.04
CA SER A 257 21.86 -19.77 56.90
C SER A 257 22.78 -19.28 58.01
N THR A 258 22.67 -19.89 59.19
CA THR A 258 23.64 -19.68 60.27
C THR A 258 24.95 -20.43 60.02
N ASN A 259 25.00 -21.32 59.02
CA ASN A 259 26.20 -22.03 58.61
C ASN A 259 27.02 -21.17 57.62
N PRO A 260 28.25 -20.74 57.98
CA PRO A 260 29.09 -19.90 57.11
C PRO A 260 29.64 -20.62 55.88
N GLU A 261 29.57 -21.96 55.81
CA GLU A 261 29.97 -22.73 54.63
C GLU A 261 28.86 -22.81 53.57
N GLU A 262 27.63 -22.39 53.89
CA GLU A 262 26.53 -22.36 52.95
C GLU A 262 26.47 -21.05 52.17
N PRO A 263 26.13 -21.10 50.87
CA PRO A 263 25.99 -19.88 50.08
C PRO A 263 24.86 -18.99 50.64
N THR A 264 25.11 -17.69 50.62
CA THR A 264 24.14 -16.67 51.00
C THR A 264 22.90 -16.74 50.09
N GLN A 265 21.77 -16.21 50.56
CA GLN A 265 20.56 -16.12 49.73
C GLN A 265 20.80 -15.30 48.47
N LEU A 266 21.68 -14.29 48.54
CA LEU A 266 22.04 -13.48 47.38
C LEU A 266 22.82 -14.31 46.35
N GLU A 267 23.80 -15.11 46.78
CA GLU A 267 24.51 -16.04 45.90
C GLU A 267 23.57 -17.09 45.29
N LYS A 268 22.64 -17.65 46.09
CA LYS A 268 21.63 -18.60 45.60
C LYS A 268 20.71 -17.96 44.55
N ALA A 269 20.29 -16.72 44.77
CA ALA A 269 19.46 -15.97 43.84
C ALA A 269 20.22 -15.66 42.54
N TYR A 270 21.49 -15.28 42.65
CA TYR A 270 22.35 -15.05 41.49
C TYR A 270 22.60 -16.35 40.70
N GLN A 271 22.77 -17.49 41.36
CA GLN A 271 22.85 -18.78 40.69
C GLN A 271 21.58 -19.12 39.89
N GLN A 272 20.38 -18.80 40.41
CA GLN A 272 19.14 -18.95 39.66
C GLN A 272 19.12 -18.06 38.41
N LEU A 273 19.56 -16.81 38.53
CA LEU A 273 19.71 -15.91 37.39
C LEU A 273 20.65 -16.50 36.33
N ILE A 274 21.81 -17.03 36.73
CA ILE A 274 22.78 -17.64 35.78
C ILE A 274 22.18 -18.84 35.05
N ILE A 275 21.42 -19.70 35.74
CA ILE A 275 20.72 -20.83 35.12
C ILE A 275 19.73 -20.32 34.07
N ALA A 276 18.93 -19.31 34.43
CA ALA A 276 17.95 -18.74 33.53
C ALA A 276 18.55 -17.96 32.37
N LYS A 277 19.72 -17.34 32.53
CA LYS A 277 20.45 -16.71 31.42
C LYS A 277 20.78 -17.71 30.31
N LYS A 278 21.18 -18.94 30.67
CA LYS A 278 21.44 -20.01 29.69
C LYS A 278 20.18 -20.45 28.94
N GLU A 279 19.04 -20.45 29.63
CA GLU A 279 17.74 -20.73 29.01
C GLU A 279 17.31 -19.58 28.09
N ASN A 280 17.48 -18.34 28.56
CA ASN A 280 17.21 -17.13 27.79
C ASN A 280 18.06 -17.05 26.52
N GLU A 281 19.33 -17.45 26.55
CA GLU A 281 20.18 -17.46 25.34
C GLU A 281 19.60 -18.35 24.24
N LYS A 282 19.05 -19.52 24.60
CA LYS A 282 18.38 -20.40 23.64
C LYS A 282 17.09 -19.76 23.11
N LEU A 283 16.28 -19.17 24.00
CA LEU A 283 15.05 -18.50 23.61
C LEU A 283 15.31 -17.28 22.72
N ALA A 284 16.34 -16.48 23.03
CA ALA A 284 16.74 -15.33 22.23
C ALA A 284 17.16 -15.75 20.81
N ASN A 285 17.92 -16.84 20.68
CA ASN A 285 18.29 -17.39 19.37
C ASN A 285 17.07 -17.91 18.59
N THR A 286 16.13 -18.59 19.27
CA THR A 286 14.88 -19.05 18.65
C THR A 286 14.00 -17.87 18.22
N LEU A 287 13.79 -16.89 19.11
CA LEU A 287 13.05 -15.65 18.82
C LEU A 287 13.65 -14.94 17.61
N LEU A 288 14.97 -14.84 17.55
CA LEU A 288 15.68 -14.25 16.42
C LEU A 288 15.41 -15.02 15.13
N ALA A 289 15.54 -16.35 15.15
CA ALA A 289 15.28 -17.19 13.97
C ALA A 289 13.83 -17.08 13.49
N GLU A 290 12.86 -17.13 14.41
CA GLU A 290 11.44 -16.96 14.10
C GLU A 290 11.13 -15.55 13.60
N LYS A 291 11.74 -14.52 14.20
CA LYS A 291 11.64 -13.12 13.77
C LYS A 291 12.11 -12.94 12.32
N THR A 292 13.22 -13.57 11.94
CA THR A 292 13.74 -13.52 10.57
C THR A 292 12.81 -14.21 9.57
N LYS A 293 12.10 -15.27 9.96
CA LYS A 293 11.10 -15.93 9.10
C LYS A 293 9.86 -15.04 8.85
N ILE A 294 9.41 -14.31 9.86
CA ILE A 294 8.22 -13.47 9.74
C ILE A 294 8.53 -12.09 9.13
N PHE A 295 9.70 -11.52 9.43
CA PHE A 295 10.23 -10.31 8.81
C PHE A 295 11.11 -10.64 7.61
N ASP A 296 10.61 -11.50 6.73
CA ASP A 296 11.29 -11.79 5.48
C ASP A 296 11.13 -10.59 4.53
N ILE A 297 12.10 -9.69 4.61
CA ILE A 297 12.22 -8.55 3.71
C ILE A 297 12.26 -9.03 2.26
N THR A 298 12.85 -10.18 1.96
CA THR A 298 12.90 -10.76 0.62
C THR A 298 11.48 -11.10 0.13
N ARG A 299 10.66 -11.72 0.98
CA ARG A 299 9.25 -12.02 0.65
C ARG A 299 8.46 -10.73 0.39
N ASN A 300 8.62 -9.72 1.23
CA ASN A 300 7.91 -8.45 1.05
C ASN A 300 8.39 -7.73 -0.22
N LEU A 301 9.70 -7.69 -0.48
CA LEU A 301 10.27 -7.13 -1.71
C LEU A 301 9.76 -7.87 -2.96
N GLN A 302 9.64 -9.19 -2.92
CA GLN A 302 9.07 -9.98 -4.03
C GLN A 302 7.59 -9.65 -4.27
N LYS A 303 6.79 -9.40 -3.22
CA LYS A 303 5.39 -8.94 -3.38
C LYS A 303 5.36 -7.60 -4.11
N PHE A 304 6.21 -6.65 -3.73
CA PHE A 304 6.31 -5.34 -4.39
C PHE A 304 6.89 -5.40 -5.82
N GLU A 305 7.87 -6.25 -6.08
CA GLU A 305 8.44 -6.45 -7.42
C GLU A 305 7.39 -6.95 -8.42
N LYS A 306 6.53 -7.88 -7.98
CA LYS A 306 5.39 -8.35 -8.79
C LYS A 306 4.42 -7.22 -9.13
N ILE A 307 4.09 -6.37 -8.15
CA ILE A 307 3.23 -5.19 -8.36
C ILE A 307 3.88 -4.25 -9.40
N LYS A 308 5.16 -3.92 -9.22
CA LYS A 308 5.90 -3.02 -10.13
C LYS A 308 5.98 -3.56 -11.56
N THR A 309 6.21 -4.86 -11.71
CA THR A 309 6.26 -5.52 -13.02
C THR A 309 4.91 -5.44 -13.74
N GLN A 310 3.82 -5.75 -13.05
CA GLN A 310 2.47 -5.65 -13.61
C GLN A 310 2.10 -4.20 -13.97
N GLN A 311 2.47 -3.24 -13.13
CA GLN A 311 2.25 -1.83 -13.38
C GLN A 311 2.98 -1.33 -14.63
N ASN A 312 4.26 -1.69 -14.79
CA ASN A 312 5.06 -1.32 -15.96
C ASN A 312 4.49 -1.92 -17.26
N LEU A 313 3.98 -3.16 -17.20
CA LEU A 313 3.31 -3.79 -18.33
C LEU A 313 2.06 -2.99 -18.74
N LEU A 314 1.23 -2.59 -17.76
CA LEU A 314 0.03 -1.79 -18.02
C LEU A 314 0.35 -0.41 -18.59
N LEU A 315 1.35 0.29 -18.03
CA LEU A 315 1.81 1.58 -18.55
C LEU A 315 2.27 1.45 -20.01
N THR A 316 3.05 0.41 -20.32
CA THR A 316 3.51 0.14 -21.69
C THR A 316 2.33 -0.10 -22.63
N ASN A 317 1.36 -0.92 -22.21
CA ASN A 317 0.17 -1.23 -23.02
C ASN A 317 -0.71 0.02 -23.28
N LEU A 318 -0.88 0.89 -22.27
CA LEU A 318 -1.62 2.14 -22.43
C LEU A 318 -0.89 3.12 -23.34
N GLN A 319 0.44 3.22 -23.21
CA GLN A 319 1.27 4.07 -24.07
C GLN A 319 1.21 3.61 -25.53
N GLN A 320 1.34 2.31 -25.81
CA GLN A 320 1.20 1.75 -27.16
C GLN A 320 -0.19 2.03 -27.76
N LYS A 321 -1.25 1.97 -26.94
CA LYS A 321 -2.61 2.35 -27.35
C LYS A 321 -2.73 3.84 -27.66
N TYR A 322 -2.04 4.69 -26.91
CA TYR A 322 -2.01 6.13 -27.17
C TYR A 322 -1.28 6.46 -28.47
N GLU A 323 -0.11 5.87 -28.69
CA GLU A 323 0.71 6.08 -29.89
C GLU A 323 0.09 5.52 -31.17
N SER A 324 -0.77 4.51 -31.05
CA SER A 324 -1.53 3.95 -32.18
C SER A 324 -2.79 4.74 -32.55
N LEU A 325 -3.13 5.80 -31.81
CA LEU A 325 -4.24 6.67 -32.18
C LEU A 325 -3.93 7.40 -33.49
N PRO A 326 -4.90 7.50 -34.42
CA PRO A 326 -4.71 8.25 -35.64
C PRO A 326 -4.47 9.75 -35.33
N PRO A 327 -3.58 10.42 -36.08
CA PRO A 327 -3.26 11.83 -35.85
C PRO A 327 -4.52 12.69 -36.04
N THR A 328 -4.79 13.60 -35.11
CA THR A 328 -5.89 14.58 -35.27
C THR A 328 -5.38 15.81 -36.02
N LYS A 329 -6.18 16.37 -36.92
CA LYS A 329 -5.73 17.51 -37.76
C LYS A 329 -5.78 18.84 -37.00
N ILE A 330 -6.35 18.84 -35.81
CA ILE A 330 -6.68 20.04 -35.03
C ILE A 330 -6.18 19.88 -33.58
N ASP A 331 -4.96 19.36 -33.37
CA ASP A 331 -4.30 19.25 -32.06
C ASP A 331 -4.09 20.61 -31.34
N LYS A 332 -4.42 21.75 -31.99
CA LYS A 332 -4.17 23.11 -31.49
C LYS A 332 -5.40 23.91 -31.05
N LEU A 333 -6.63 23.41 -31.21
CA LEU A 333 -7.79 24.11 -30.65
C LEU A 333 -8.12 23.59 -29.26
N PRO A 334 -8.28 24.49 -28.26
CA PRO A 334 -8.67 24.11 -26.92
C PRO A 334 -9.97 23.30 -26.96
N LEU A 335 -10.01 22.23 -26.17
CA LEU A 335 -11.23 21.45 -25.98
C LEU A 335 -12.36 22.39 -25.55
N PRO A 336 -13.57 22.28 -26.14
CA PRO A 336 -14.73 23.03 -25.65
C PRO A 336 -14.92 22.74 -24.16
N GLN A 337 -15.11 23.79 -23.34
CA GLN A 337 -15.23 23.70 -21.88
C GLN A 337 -16.13 22.54 -21.40
N LYS A 338 -17.26 22.32 -22.10
CA LYS A 338 -18.21 21.21 -21.83
C LYS A 338 -17.61 19.80 -21.90
N VAL A 339 -16.53 19.59 -22.65
CA VAL A 339 -15.82 18.31 -22.73
C VAL A 339 -14.83 18.18 -21.57
N LEU A 340 -14.20 19.28 -21.14
CA LEU A 340 -13.42 19.29 -19.89
C LEU A 340 -14.31 19.09 -18.66
N ASP A 341 -15.46 19.77 -18.61
CA ASP A 341 -16.39 19.74 -17.47
C ASP A 341 -17.01 18.35 -17.23
N PHE A 342 -16.98 17.47 -18.24
CA PHE A 342 -17.42 16.07 -18.12
C PHE A 342 -16.36 15.17 -17.46
N PHE A 343 -15.09 15.59 -17.43
CA PHE A 343 -13.99 14.86 -16.81
C PHE A 343 -13.53 15.48 -15.47
N THR A 344 -14.02 16.67 -15.12
CA THR A 344 -13.66 17.39 -13.89
C THR A 344 -14.79 17.51 -12.86
N ASN A 345 -15.97 16.92 -13.09
CA ASN A 345 -17.06 16.83 -12.11
C ASN A 345 -17.48 15.39 -11.84
#